data_AF-A0A4R0N509-F1
#
_entry.id   AF-A0A4R0N509-F1
#
_cell.length_a   1.000
_cell.length_b   1.000
_cell.length_c   1.000
_cell.angle_alpha   90.00
_cell.angle_beta   90.00
_cell.angle_gamma   90.00
#
_symmetry.space_group_name_H-M   'P 1'
#
loop_
_entity.id
_entity.type
_entity.pdbx_description
1 polymer ?
#
loop_
_entity_poly.entity_id
_entity_poly.type
_entity_poly.pdbx_seq_one_letter_code
_entity_poly.pdbx_strand_id
1 'polypeptide(L)'
;MSKSNLDALNLSPEKLAKVALVYEGYAEGLFEKDGVKVDPEYKASSYVISACFILPVDPSKAKAKFYEAAKIYKELGQPIWKLYGICSDNYEGILKEQSNGVLEYEDNQAEQFFTILADFYLSVSSRKNREVHYEERLRSFHNEFVGKVPNLGIPLNFIIELIDDAKNWNGEINKNNLVRFSELLRRSVELLNLNQSDSYHWQNMFGSMIPIEPITIAVIVPLLKKWNSFSNIIELITLIEPNNKERLFLALAESIIKKNNSENT
;
A
#
# COMPACT_ATOMS: atom_id res chain seq x y z
N MET A 1 9.95 7.75 -12.92
CA MET A 1 8.70 7.16 -13.45
C MET A 1 8.50 7.66 -14.88
N SER A 2 8.04 6.84 -15.84
CA SER A 2 7.89 7.28 -17.24
C SER A 2 6.64 8.15 -17.43
N LYS A 3 6.68 9.06 -18.42
CA LYS A 3 5.53 9.90 -18.81
C LYS A 3 4.28 9.06 -19.11
N SER A 4 4.47 7.90 -19.73
CA SER A 4 3.41 6.92 -20.05
C SER A 4 2.61 6.43 -18.83
N ASN A 5 3.22 6.35 -17.65
CA ASN A 5 2.54 5.86 -16.45
C ASN A 5 1.68 6.96 -15.80
N LEU A 6 2.11 8.22 -15.91
CA LEU A 6 1.34 9.38 -15.45
C LEU A 6 0.15 9.64 -16.38
N ASP A 7 0.32 9.43 -17.69
CA ASP A 7 -0.76 9.50 -18.67
C ASP A 7 -1.91 8.53 -18.34
N ALA A 8 -1.62 7.36 -17.75
CA ALA A 8 -2.62 6.38 -17.34
C ALA A 8 -3.56 6.87 -16.22
N LEU A 9 -3.14 7.87 -15.44
CA LEU A 9 -3.95 8.51 -14.40
C LEU A 9 -4.82 9.65 -14.94
N ASN A 10 -4.62 10.11 -16.18
CA ASN A 10 -5.26 11.31 -16.74
C ASN A 10 -5.08 12.58 -15.86
N LEU A 11 -4.01 12.63 -15.04
CA LEU A 11 -3.76 13.72 -14.10
C LEU A 11 -2.40 14.35 -14.37
N SER A 12 -2.31 15.69 -14.30
CA SER A 12 -1.03 16.36 -14.50
C SER A 12 -0.15 16.23 -13.25
N PRO A 13 1.16 15.93 -13.39
CA PRO A 13 2.08 15.80 -12.26
C PRO A 13 2.13 17.03 -11.37
N GLU A 14 2.03 18.21 -11.98
CA GLU A 14 2.00 19.50 -11.26
C GLU A 14 0.76 19.65 -10.39
N LYS A 15 -0.42 19.20 -10.85
CA LYS A 15 -1.64 19.23 -10.04
C LYS A 15 -1.55 18.23 -8.89
N LEU A 16 -1.06 17.02 -9.17
CA LEU A 16 -0.83 16.00 -8.15
C LEU A 16 0.09 16.53 -7.04
N ALA A 17 1.23 17.12 -7.41
CA ALA A 17 2.19 17.69 -6.46
C ALA A 17 1.59 18.86 -5.65
N LYS A 18 0.82 19.76 -6.28
CA LYS A 18 0.15 20.87 -5.58
C LYS A 18 -0.86 20.37 -4.55
N VAL A 19 -1.69 19.39 -4.92
CA VAL A 19 -2.68 18.82 -3.99
C VAL A 19 -1.96 18.12 -2.83
N ALA A 20 -0.90 17.36 -3.10
CA ALA A 20 -0.10 16.73 -2.05
C ALA A 20 0.45 17.75 -1.04
N LEU A 21 0.96 18.88 -1.51
CA LEU A 21 1.46 19.97 -0.65
C LEU A 21 0.35 20.62 0.20
N VAL A 22 -0.86 20.75 -0.34
CA VAL A 22 -2.00 21.30 0.42
C VAL A 22 -2.33 20.40 1.61
N TYR A 23 -2.43 19.09 1.40
CA TYR A 23 -2.71 18.14 2.48
C TYR A 23 -1.56 17.99 3.47
N GLU A 24 -0.31 18.06 2.99
CA GLU A 24 0.88 18.11 3.84
C GLU A 24 0.86 19.35 4.74
N GLY A 25 0.66 20.53 4.16
CA GLY A 25 0.57 21.78 4.92
C GLY A 25 -0.63 21.81 5.87
N TYR A 26 -1.74 21.17 5.52
CA TYR A 26 -2.86 20.98 6.44
C TYR A 26 -2.44 20.10 7.62
N ALA A 27 -1.83 18.94 7.38
CA ALA A 27 -1.34 18.04 8.43
C ALA A 27 -0.34 18.73 9.38
N GLU A 28 0.54 19.57 8.83
CA GLU A 28 1.51 20.37 9.60
C GLU A 28 0.83 21.49 10.40
N GLY A 29 -0.12 22.21 9.80
CA GLY A 29 -0.87 23.29 10.47
C GLY A 29 -1.79 22.83 11.59
N LEU A 30 -2.21 21.56 11.60
CA LEU A 30 -3.00 20.98 12.70
C LEU A 30 -2.22 20.91 14.03
N PHE A 31 -0.90 21.07 14.03
CA PHE A 31 -0.10 21.16 15.26
C PHE A 31 -0.21 22.51 15.99
N GLU A 32 -0.56 23.59 15.28
CA GLU A 32 -0.21 24.94 15.73
C GLU A 32 -1.40 25.79 16.20
N LYS A 33 -2.64 25.28 16.17
CA LYS A 33 -3.81 26.12 16.40
C LYS A 33 -4.40 26.02 17.81
N ASP A 34 -4.09 27.05 18.62
CA ASP A 34 -4.91 27.56 19.73
C ASP A 34 -5.29 26.59 20.86
N GLY A 35 -4.44 25.61 21.20
CA GLY A 35 -4.66 24.75 22.37
C GLY A 35 -5.88 23.81 22.25
N VAL A 36 -6.51 23.74 21.08
CA VAL A 36 -7.53 22.76 20.75
C VAL A 36 -6.80 21.51 20.24
N LYS A 37 -6.91 20.40 20.96
CA LYS A 37 -6.43 19.09 20.46
C LYS A 37 -7.17 18.77 19.17
N VAL A 38 -6.51 18.96 18.04
CA VAL A 38 -7.00 18.41 16.78
C VAL A 38 -6.86 16.89 16.87
N ASP A 39 -7.90 16.19 16.40
CA ASP A 39 -7.90 14.73 16.36
C ASP A 39 -6.69 14.23 15.51
N PRO A 40 -5.75 13.46 16.10
CA PRO A 40 -4.60 12.94 15.38
C PRO A 40 -4.99 12.10 14.14
N GLU A 41 -6.22 11.58 14.07
CA GLU A 41 -6.75 10.87 12.91
C GLU A 41 -6.82 11.75 11.65
N TYR A 42 -7.22 13.02 11.77
CA TYR A 42 -7.27 13.94 10.62
C TYR A 42 -5.87 14.26 10.10
N LYS A 43 -4.89 14.34 11.00
CA LYS A 43 -3.49 14.56 10.63
C LYS A 43 -2.93 13.35 9.88
N ALA A 44 -3.14 12.15 10.42
CA ALA A 44 -2.71 10.91 9.78
C ALA A 44 -3.37 10.74 8.41
N SER A 45 -4.68 10.96 8.31
CA SER A 45 -5.43 10.95 7.05
C SER A 45 -4.86 11.93 6.03
N SER A 46 -4.50 13.15 6.46
CA SER A 46 -3.94 14.17 5.57
C SER A 46 -2.56 13.77 5.02
N TYR A 47 -1.71 13.13 5.83
CA TYR A 47 -0.47 12.55 5.34
C TYR A 47 -0.70 11.40 4.35
N VAL A 48 -1.68 10.53 4.58
CA VAL A 48 -2.05 9.46 3.63
C VAL A 48 -2.48 10.04 2.29
N ILE A 49 -3.37 11.04 2.31
CA ILE A 49 -3.85 11.69 1.09
C ILE A 49 -2.67 12.32 0.35
N SER A 50 -1.84 13.09 1.06
CA SER A 50 -0.62 13.67 0.49
C SER A 50 0.29 12.62 -0.14
N ALA A 51 0.53 11.50 0.56
CA ALA A 51 1.35 10.39 0.08
C ALA A 51 0.81 9.79 -1.22
N CYS A 52 -0.51 9.56 -1.31
CA CYS A 52 -1.13 8.97 -2.48
C CYS A 52 -1.07 9.91 -3.70
N PHE A 53 -1.19 11.22 -3.49
CA PHE A 53 -1.04 12.22 -4.56
C PHE A 53 0.42 12.37 -5.03
N ILE A 54 1.39 12.33 -4.12
CA ILE A 54 2.79 12.51 -4.48
C ILE A 54 3.45 11.23 -4.99
N LEU A 55 2.92 10.04 -4.67
CA LEU A 55 3.49 8.75 -5.05
C LEU A 55 3.82 8.60 -6.55
N PRO A 56 2.93 8.99 -7.50
CA PRO A 56 3.25 8.91 -8.92
C PRO A 56 4.35 9.88 -9.38
N VAL A 57 4.62 10.93 -8.60
CA VAL A 57 5.51 12.04 -8.94
C VAL A 57 6.88 11.88 -8.25
N ASP A 58 6.87 11.73 -6.93
CA ASP A 58 8.03 11.58 -6.07
C ASP A 58 7.77 10.49 -5.00
N PRO A 59 8.11 9.23 -5.32
CA PRO A 59 7.95 8.09 -4.41
C PRO A 59 8.73 8.24 -3.10
N SER A 60 9.85 8.98 -3.09
CA SER A 60 10.63 9.23 -1.87
C SER A 60 9.81 10.01 -0.85
N LYS A 61 9.20 11.11 -1.31
CA LYS A 61 8.32 11.93 -0.49
C LYS A 61 7.09 11.15 -0.04
N ALA A 62 6.51 10.34 -0.93
CA ALA A 62 5.37 9.50 -0.58
C ALA A 62 5.70 8.53 0.57
N LYS A 63 6.87 7.85 0.51
CA LYS A 63 7.32 6.95 1.59
C LYS A 63 7.41 7.67 2.93
N ALA A 64 8.01 8.87 2.95
CA ALA A 64 8.11 9.67 4.16
C ALA A 64 6.73 10.04 4.72
N LYS A 65 5.77 10.42 3.87
CA LYS A 65 4.40 10.73 4.32
C LYS A 65 3.64 9.49 4.80
N PHE A 66 3.79 8.35 4.14
CA PHE A 66 3.26 7.08 4.64
C PHE A 66 3.87 6.69 5.99
N TYR A 67 5.16 6.94 6.20
CA TYR A 67 5.83 6.70 7.48
C TYR A 67 5.20 7.52 8.61
N GLU A 68 5.05 8.84 8.42
CA GLU A 68 4.42 9.72 9.41
C GLU A 68 2.97 9.32 9.71
N ALA A 69 2.19 8.98 8.69
CA ALA A 69 0.83 8.47 8.89
C ALA A 69 0.82 7.17 9.69
N ALA A 70 1.71 6.22 9.36
CA ALA A 70 1.80 4.94 10.04
C ALA A 70 2.13 5.12 11.53
N LYS A 71 3.04 6.03 11.87
CA LYS A 71 3.37 6.33 13.28
C LYS A 71 2.17 6.80 14.06
N ILE A 72 1.44 7.78 13.54
CA ILE A 72 0.27 8.34 14.21
C ILE A 72 -0.82 7.26 14.36
N TYR A 73 -1.13 6.51 13.30
CA TYR A 73 -2.12 5.43 13.39
C TYR A 73 -1.69 4.32 14.36
N LYS A 74 -0.39 4.04 14.48
CA LYS A 74 0.13 3.10 15.48
C LYS A 74 -0.08 3.61 16.90
N GLU A 75 0.22 4.89 17.16
CA GLU A 75 -0.03 5.54 18.47
C GLU A 75 -1.52 5.52 18.85
N LEU A 76 -2.40 5.65 17.86
CA LEU A 76 -3.86 5.54 18.03
C LEU A 76 -4.36 4.09 18.18
N GLY A 77 -3.49 3.09 18.03
CA GLY A 77 -3.87 1.67 18.06
C GLY A 77 -4.61 1.19 16.81
N GLN A 78 -4.69 1.98 15.73
CA GLN A 78 -5.49 1.62 14.56
C GLN A 78 -4.77 0.63 13.61
N PRO A 79 -5.36 -0.54 13.28
CA PRO A 79 -4.80 -1.59 12.43
C PRO A 79 -4.12 -1.12 11.13
N ILE A 80 -4.71 -0.08 10.54
CA ILE A 80 -4.35 0.45 9.23
C ILE A 80 -2.92 0.97 9.15
N TRP A 81 -2.28 1.26 10.30
CA TRP A 81 -0.87 1.64 10.37
C TRP A 81 0.03 0.63 9.66
N LYS A 82 -0.33 -0.66 9.66
CA LYS A 82 0.46 -1.72 9.03
C LYS A 82 0.55 -1.54 7.52
N LEU A 83 -0.55 -1.16 6.87
CA LEU A 83 -0.58 -0.89 5.43
C LEU A 83 0.34 0.27 5.06
N TYR A 84 0.25 1.36 5.81
CA TYR A 84 1.10 2.53 5.58
C TYR A 84 2.57 2.23 5.92
N GLY A 85 2.82 1.38 6.91
CA GLY A 85 4.16 0.86 7.19
C GLY A 85 4.75 0.11 6.00
N ILE A 86 3.96 -0.71 5.30
CA ILE A 86 4.38 -1.39 4.07
C ILE A 86 4.64 -0.37 2.96
N CYS A 87 3.73 0.58 2.74
CA CYS A 87 3.88 1.63 1.72
C CYS A 87 5.06 2.57 1.98
N SER A 88 5.49 2.73 3.23
CA SER A 88 6.70 3.50 3.58
C SER A 88 8.01 2.77 3.28
N ASP A 89 7.96 1.46 3.03
CA ASP A 89 9.12 0.57 2.97
C ASP A 89 10.00 0.61 4.25
N ASN A 90 9.46 1.09 5.37
CA ASN A 90 10.16 1.23 6.66
C ASN A 90 9.35 0.68 7.85
N TYR A 91 8.65 -0.43 7.61
CA TYR A 91 7.84 -1.13 8.62
C TYR A 91 8.65 -1.48 9.90
N GLU A 92 9.90 -1.93 9.75
CA GLU A 92 10.74 -2.27 10.91
C GLU A 92 11.16 -1.06 11.75
N GLY A 93 11.36 0.11 11.11
CA GLY A 93 11.59 1.36 11.83
C GLY A 93 10.40 1.70 12.71
N ILE A 94 9.20 1.64 12.15
CA ILE A 94 7.94 1.89 12.85
C ILE A 94 7.75 0.90 14.02
N LEU A 95 8.06 -0.39 13.83
CA LEU A 95 7.94 -1.39 14.90
C LEU A 95 8.81 -1.05 16.12
N LYS A 96 10.03 -0.56 15.90
CA LYS A 96 11.00 -0.25 16.97
C LYS A 96 10.63 1.00 17.77
N GLU A 97 9.80 1.87 17.23
CA GLU A 97 9.31 3.04 17.96
C GLU A 97 8.38 2.60 19.09
N GLN A 98 8.73 3.00 20.32
CA GLN A 98 7.92 2.73 21.51
C GLN A 98 6.58 3.44 21.38
N SER A 99 5.49 2.70 21.54
CA SER A 99 4.13 3.24 21.59
C SER A 99 3.76 3.41 23.06
N ASN A 100 3.61 4.65 23.53
CA ASN A 100 3.11 4.89 24.87
C ASN A 100 1.61 4.61 24.89
N GLY A 101 1.23 3.41 25.35
CA GLY A 101 -0.16 2.99 25.47
C GLY A 101 -0.78 2.69 24.11
N VAL A 102 -0.63 1.43 23.64
CA VAL A 102 -1.45 0.95 22.53
C VAL A 102 -2.87 0.82 23.06
N LEU A 103 -3.80 1.62 22.53
CA LEU A 103 -5.21 1.29 22.64
C LEU A 103 -5.40 -0.04 21.92
N GLU A 104 -5.69 -1.11 22.66
CA GLU A 104 -5.95 -2.42 22.05
C GLU A 104 -7.20 -2.30 21.17
N TYR A 105 -7.00 -2.40 19.86
CA TYR A 105 -8.09 -2.47 18.91
C TYR A 105 -8.74 -3.84 19.02
N GLU A 106 -10.07 -3.90 18.92
CA GLU A 106 -10.79 -5.18 18.92
C GLU A 106 -10.28 -6.06 17.77
N ASP A 107 -9.96 -7.32 18.10
CA ASP A 107 -9.57 -8.34 17.13
C ASP A 107 -10.71 -8.53 16.12
N ASN A 108 -10.51 -7.95 14.93
CA ASN A 108 -11.46 -8.03 13.83
C ASN A 108 -10.74 -8.50 12.56
N GLN A 109 -11.53 -8.95 11.59
CA GLN A 109 -10.98 -9.51 10.35
C GLN A 109 -10.04 -8.55 9.59
N ALA A 110 -10.23 -7.23 9.70
CA ALA A 110 -9.32 -6.28 9.05
C ALA A 110 -7.94 -6.26 9.73
N GLU A 111 -7.90 -6.28 11.06
CA GLU A 111 -6.65 -6.37 11.83
C GLU A 111 -5.90 -7.67 11.56
N GLN A 112 -6.62 -8.80 11.51
CA GLN A 112 -6.02 -10.09 11.19
C GLN A 112 -5.45 -10.11 9.77
N PHE A 113 -6.20 -9.59 8.79
CA PHE A 113 -5.72 -9.46 7.41
C PHE A 113 -4.47 -8.58 7.30
N PHE A 114 -4.47 -7.40 7.94
CA PHE A 114 -3.31 -6.51 7.93
C PHE A 114 -2.10 -7.14 8.62
N THR A 115 -2.32 -7.96 9.64
CA THR A 115 -1.27 -8.70 10.32
C THR A 115 -0.65 -9.78 9.42
N ILE A 116 -1.47 -10.57 8.71
CA ILE A 116 -0.98 -11.56 7.74
C ILE A 116 -0.15 -10.89 6.63
N LEU A 117 -0.65 -9.77 6.10
CA LEU A 117 0.03 -9.02 5.05
C LEU A 117 1.37 -8.45 5.56
N ALA A 118 1.39 -7.90 6.77
CA ALA A 118 2.61 -7.40 7.40
C ALA A 118 3.63 -8.50 7.69
N ASP A 119 3.19 -9.65 8.19
CA ASP A 119 4.05 -10.81 8.43
C ASP A 119 4.67 -11.30 7.12
N PHE A 120 3.88 -11.40 6.05
CA PHE A 120 4.39 -11.76 4.73
C PHE A 120 5.38 -10.71 4.22
N TYR A 121 5.08 -9.42 4.35
CA TYR A 121 6.02 -8.35 4.02
C TYR A 121 7.35 -8.47 4.76
N LEU A 122 7.29 -8.79 6.05
CA LEU A 122 8.48 -8.95 6.89
C LEU A 122 9.26 -10.22 6.56
N SER A 123 8.59 -11.33 6.22
CA SER A 123 9.27 -12.58 5.84
C SER A 123 10.04 -12.41 4.52
N VAL A 124 9.49 -11.64 3.56
CA VAL A 124 10.18 -11.36 2.29
C VAL A 124 11.21 -10.24 2.39
N SER A 125 11.13 -9.39 3.43
CA SER A 125 12.07 -8.27 3.64
C SER A 125 13.24 -8.61 4.57
N SER A 126 13.06 -9.55 5.52
CA SER A 126 13.98 -9.78 6.62
C SER A 126 14.44 -11.25 6.68
N ARG A 127 15.75 -11.49 6.60
CA ARG A 127 16.39 -12.83 6.55
C ARG A 127 16.32 -13.67 7.86
N LYS A 128 15.52 -13.33 8.87
CA LYS A 128 15.57 -13.98 10.20
C LYS A 128 14.20 -14.44 10.72
N ASN A 129 14.08 -15.73 11.04
CA ASN A 129 13.16 -16.44 11.95
C ASN A 129 11.66 -16.08 12.03
N ARG A 130 11.11 -15.16 11.21
CA ARG A 130 9.69 -14.79 11.23
C ARG A 130 8.78 -15.74 10.45
N GLU A 131 9.36 -16.64 9.66
CA GLU A 131 8.65 -17.59 8.82
C GLU A 131 7.75 -18.53 9.63
N VAL A 132 8.19 -18.94 10.83
CA VAL A 132 7.49 -19.90 11.70
C VAL A 132 6.15 -19.34 12.23
N HIS A 133 6.12 -18.12 12.77
CA HIS A 133 4.90 -17.52 13.32
C HIS A 133 3.84 -17.23 12.25
N TYR A 134 4.29 -16.99 11.03
CA TYR A 134 3.42 -16.70 9.90
C TYR A 134 2.73 -17.96 9.37
N GLU A 135 3.43 -19.09 9.27
CA GLU A 135 2.82 -20.35 8.82
C GLU A 135 1.73 -20.86 9.77
N GLU A 136 1.94 -20.75 11.08
CA GLU A 136 0.96 -21.14 12.10
C GLU A 136 -0.32 -20.32 11.96
N ARG A 137 -0.19 -19.00 11.84
CA ARG A 137 -1.31 -18.08 11.62
C ARG A 137 -2.04 -18.38 10.32
N LEU A 138 -1.33 -18.50 9.20
CA LEU A 138 -1.97 -18.66 7.90
C LEU A 138 -2.79 -19.97 7.80
N ARG A 139 -2.38 -21.04 8.50
CA ARG A 139 -3.13 -22.29 8.60
C ARG A 139 -4.42 -22.17 9.42
N SER A 140 -4.43 -21.39 10.51
CA SER A 140 -5.67 -21.15 11.26
C SER A 140 -6.69 -20.36 10.44
N PHE A 141 -6.22 -19.53 9.52
CA PHE A 141 -7.05 -18.55 8.82
C PHE A 141 -7.70 -19.01 7.51
N HIS A 142 -7.25 -20.11 6.91
CA HIS A 142 -7.80 -20.59 5.62
C HIS A 142 -9.31 -20.90 5.66
N ASN A 143 -9.90 -21.05 6.85
CA ASN A 143 -11.30 -21.41 7.03
C ASN A 143 -12.18 -20.32 7.67
N GLU A 144 -11.63 -19.14 8.02
CA GLU A 144 -12.33 -18.17 8.89
C GLU A 144 -12.60 -16.79 8.25
N PHE A 145 -11.92 -16.43 7.17
CA PHE A 145 -12.11 -15.13 6.52
C PHE A 145 -13.32 -15.10 5.59
N VAL A 146 -14.47 -14.68 6.13
CA VAL A 146 -15.65 -14.30 5.36
C VAL A 146 -15.69 -12.79 5.23
N GLY A 147 -15.39 -12.25 4.05
CA GLY A 147 -15.43 -10.81 3.85
C GLY A 147 -14.65 -10.31 2.63
N LYS A 148 -14.57 -9.00 2.51
CA LYS A 148 -13.82 -8.31 1.46
C LYS A 148 -12.72 -7.45 2.09
N VAL A 149 -11.59 -7.35 1.40
CA VAL A 149 -10.54 -6.39 1.69
C VAL A 149 -11.17 -5.00 1.72
N PRO A 150 -11.01 -4.23 2.82
CA PRO A 150 -11.58 -2.89 2.95
C PRO A 150 -11.21 -2.02 1.74
N ASN A 151 -12.17 -1.26 1.21
CA ASN A 151 -12.04 -0.36 0.04
C ASN A 151 -11.64 -1.01 -1.31
N LEU A 152 -11.10 -2.23 -1.33
CA LEU A 152 -10.82 -2.96 -2.58
C LEU A 152 -12.00 -3.80 -3.06
N GLY A 153 -12.88 -4.22 -2.16
CA GLY A 153 -14.00 -5.09 -2.54
C GLY A 153 -13.58 -6.48 -3.05
N ILE A 154 -12.29 -6.81 -2.97
CA ILE A 154 -11.72 -8.12 -3.32
C ILE A 154 -11.94 -9.07 -2.14
N PRO A 155 -12.36 -10.33 -2.35
CA PRO A 155 -12.49 -11.29 -1.26
C PRO A 155 -11.18 -11.46 -0.47
N LEU A 156 -11.26 -11.49 0.88
CA LEU A 156 -10.07 -11.65 1.73
C LEU A 156 -9.33 -12.97 1.45
N ASN A 157 -10.09 -14.07 1.31
CA ASN A 157 -9.55 -15.39 0.98
C ASN A 157 -8.76 -15.40 -0.33
N PHE A 158 -9.20 -14.63 -1.34
CA PHE A 158 -8.47 -14.51 -2.60
C PHE A 158 -7.06 -13.94 -2.40
N ILE A 159 -6.92 -12.91 -1.56
CA ILE A 159 -5.59 -12.34 -1.25
C ILE A 159 -4.75 -13.29 -0.41
N ILE A 160 -5.37 -14.01 0.53
CA ILE A 160 -4.66 -15.00 1.37
C ILE A 160 -4.13 -16.16 0.50
N GLU A 161 -4.95 -16.69 -0.41
CA GLU A 161 -4.54 -17.71 -1.38
C GLU A 161 -3.40 -17.20 -2.28
N LEU A 162 -3.49 -15.96 -2.77
CA LEU A 162 -2.43 -15.35 -3.57
C LEU A 162 -1.12 -15.20 -2.78
N ILE A 163 -1.21 -14.81 -1.50
CA ILE A 163 -0.06 -14.74 -0.60
C ILE A 163 0.54 -16.13 -0.39
N ASP A 164 -0.28 -17.18 -0.26
CA ASP A 164 0.19 -18.56 -0.14
C ASP A 164 0.86 -19.07 -1.42
N ASP A 165 0.24 -18.84 -2.58
CA ASP A 165 0.83 -19.10 -3.90
C ASP A 165 2.21 -18.43 -4.03
N ALA A 166 2.29 -17.17 -3.60
CA ALA A 166 3.50 -16.36 -3.72
C ALA A 166 4.67 -16.92 -2.90
N LYS A 167 4.44 -17.68 -1.83
CA LYS A 167 5.54 -18.32 -1.06
C LYS A 167 6.36 -19.25 -1.94
N ASN A 168 5.68 -20.00 -2.79
CA ASN A 168 6.26 -21.02 -3.66
C ASN A 168 6.81 -20.43 -4.96
N TRP A 169 6.73 -19.11 -5.14
CA TRP A 169 7.35 -18.45 -6.28
C TRP A 169 8.89 -18.62 -6.24
N ASN A 170 9.41 -19.25 -7.30
CA ASN A 170 10.82 -19.53 -7.55
C ASN A 170 11.14 -19.40 -9.07
N GLY A 171 12.36 -19.80 -9.49
CA GLY A 171 12.80 -19.66 -10.89
C GLY A 171 12.08 -20.52 -11.93
N GLU A 172 11.17 -21.43 -11.54
CA GLU A 172 10.45 -22.35 -12.44
C GLU A 172 8.98 -21.95 -12.67
N ILE A 173 8.56 -20.77 -12.20
CA ILE A 173 7.20 -20.26 -12.36
C ILE A 173 6.86 -20.04 -13.83
N ASN A 174 5.66 -20.47 -14.22
CA ASN A 174 5.06 -20.11 -15.50
C ASN A 174 3.81 -19.21 -15.33
N LYS A 175 3.26 -18.72 -16.45
CA LYS A 175 2.09 -17.82 -16.47
C LYS A 175 0.89 -18.34 -15.66
N ASN A 176 0.68 -19.65 -15.60
CA ASN A 176 -0.46 -20.23 -14.87
C ASN A 176 -0.33 -20.05 -13.35
N ASN A 177 0.89 -19.98 -12.82
CA ASN A 177 1.15 -19.71 -11.42
C ASN A 177 0.90 -18.23 -11.03
N LEU A 178 0.72 -17.35 -12.01
CA LEU A 178 0.53 -15.90 -11.81
C LEU A 178 -0.92 -15.44 -12.07
N VAL A 179 -1.85 -16.37 -12.29
CA VAL A 179 -3.26 -16.03 -12.63
C VAL A 179 -3.92 -15.16 -11.55
N ARG A 180 -3.78 -15.52 -10.27
CA ARG A 180 -4.32 -14.72 -9.16
C ARG A 180 -3.65 -13.35 -9.07
N PHE A 181 -2.36 -13.26 -9.36
CA PHE A 181 -1.65 -11.98 -9.36
C PHE A 181 -2.14 -11.07 -10.50
N SER A 182 -2.31 -11.62 -11.70
CA SER A 182 -2.89 -10.89 -12.84
C SER A 182 -4.32 -10.44 -12.57
N GLU A 183 -5.14 -11.28 -11.93
CA GLU A 183 -6.50 -10.91 -11.52
C GLU A 183 -6.50 -9.80 -10.46
N LEU A 184 -5.58 -9.83 -9.48
CA LEU A 184 -5.41 -8.72 -8.53
C LEU A 184 -5.14 -7.39 -9.26
N LEU A 185 -4.23 -7.39 -10.24
CA LEU A 185 -3.92 -6.19 -11.02
C LEU A 185 -5.14 -5.70 -11.81
N ARG A 186 -5.88 -6.60 -12.43
CA ARG A 186 -7.12 -6.27 -13.16
C ARG A 186 -8.15 -5.64 -12.23
N ARG A 187 -8.40 -6.22 -11.05
CA ARG A 187 -9.31 -5.66 -10.04
C ARG A 187 -8.85 -4.30 -9.53
N SER A 188 -7.55 -4.11 -9.37
CA SER A 188 -6.97 -2.82 -9.02
C SER A 188 -7.28 -1.75 -10.07
N VAL A 189 -7.23 -2.11 -11.36
CA VAL A 189 -7.62 -1.23 -12.47
C VAL A 189 -9.12 -0.97 -12.52
N GLU A 190 -9.96 -1.97 -12.24
CA GLU A 190 -11.41 -1.79 -12.14
C GLU A 190 -11.75 -0.76 -11.06
N LEU A 191 -11.13 -0.85 -9.88
CA LEU A 191 -11.32 0.11 -8.79
C LEU A 191 -10.84 1.51 -9.17
N LEU A 192 -9.67 1.62 -9.80
CA LEU A 192 -9.18 2.90 -10.31
C LEU A 192 -10.19 3.51 -11.28
N ASN A 193 -10.72 2.71 -12.22
CA ASN A 193 -11.72 3.17 -13.18
C ASN A 193 -13.03 3.57 -12.51
N LEU A 194 -13.49 2.82 -11.50
CA LEU A 194 -14.71 3.14 -10.75
C LEU A 194 -14.54 4.47 -10.01
N ASN A 195 -13.45 4.61 -9.27
CA ASN A 195 -13.09 5.84 -8.59
C ASN A 195 -12.99 7.00 -9.61
N GLN A 196 -12.43 6.75 -10.81
CA GLN A 196 -12.33 7.68 -11.96
C GLN A 196 -13.58 7.75 -12.84
N SER A 197 -14.71 7.11 -12.49
CA SER A 197 -16.00 7.24 -13.20
C SER A 197 -17.12 7.92 -12.40
N ASP A 198 -17.01 7.98 -11.06
CA ASP A 198 -17.93 8.66 -10.14
C ASP A 198 -17.93 10.22 -10.23
N SER A 199 -18.13 10.71 -11.45
CA SER A 199 -18.20 12.14 -11.80
C SER A 199 -19.27 12.93 -11.03
N TYR A 200 -20.32 12.26 -10.57
CA TYR A 200 -21.40 12.86 -9.79
C TYR A 200 -20.97 13.25 -8.37
N HIS A 201 -20.16 12.41 -7.71
CA HIS A 201 -19.57 12.77 -6.42
C HIS A 201 -18.40 13.76 -6.58
N TRP A 202 -17.68 13.74 -7.71
CA TRP A 202 -16.57 14.69 -7.94
C TRP A 202 -17.01 16.14 -8.12
N GLN A 203 -18.18 16.38 -8.70
CA GLN A 203 -18.68 17.76 -8.87
C GLN A 203 -19.12 18.38 -7.53
N ASN A 204 -19.42 17.55 -6.53
CA ASN A 204 -20.02 17.99 -5.26
C ASN A 204 -19.14 17.75 -4.02
N MET A 205 -18.03 17.00 -4.15
CA MET A 205 -17.10 16.79 -3.04
C MET A 205 -15.99 17.86 -3.01
N PHE A 206 -15.99 18.66 -1.95
CA PHE A 206 -14.82 19.40 -1.45
C PHE A 206 -13.68 18.47 -0.94
N GLY A 207 -13.82 17.15 -1.09
CA GLY A 207 -12.80 16.15 -0.77
C GLY A 207 -12.08 15.69 -2.05
N SER A 208 -10.76 15.82 -2.07
CA SER A 208 -9.94 15.42 -3.20
C SER A 208 -9.92 13.89 -3.33
N MET A 209 -10.29 13.38 -4.50
CA MET A 209 -10.16 11.97 -4.86
C MET A 209 -8.72 11.48 -4.63
N ILE A 210 -8.54 10.43 -3.83
CA ILE A 210 -7.23 9.77 -3.72
C ILE A 210 -6.96 9.04 -5.05
N PRO A 211 -5.87 9.35 -5.78
CA PRO A 211 -5.67 8.83 -7.14
C PRO A 211 -5.43 7.32 -7.15
N ILE A 212 -4.91 6.76 -6.06
CA ILE A 212 -4.58 5.35 -5.87
C ILE A 212 -4.90 4.99 -4.42
N GLU A 213 -5.70 3.96 -4.19
CA GLU A 213 -5.95 3.44 -2.85
C GLU A 213 -4.66 2.84 -2.25
N PRO A 214 -4.25 3.25 -1.04
CA PRO A 214 -2.99 2.82 -0.43
C PRO A 214 -2.96 1.31 -0.15
N ILE A 215 -4.11 0.71 0.15
CA ILE A 215 -4.23 -0.74 0.37
C ILE A 215 -3.91 -1.54 -0.90
N THR A 216 -4.22 -1.03 -2.10
CA THR A 216 -3.81 -1.64 -3.37
C THR A 216 -2.29 -1.76 -3.44
N ILE A 217 -1.59 -0.67 -3.13
CA ILE A 217 -0.13 -0.63 -3.16
C ILE A 217 0.46 -1.53 -2.06
N ALA A 218 -0.11 -1.47 -0.85
CA ALA A 218 0.33 -2.28 0.28
C ALA A 218 0.23 -3.80 0.02
N VAL A 219 -0.75 -4.25 -0.77
CA VAL A 219 -0.87 -5.66 -1.16
C VAL A 219 0.14 -6.04 -2.25
N ILE A 220 0.35 -5.17 -3.25
CA ILE A 220 1.23 -5.46 -4.38
C ILE A 220 2.72 -5.43 -3.97
N VAL A 221 3.12 -4.53 -3.08
CA VAL A 221 4.52 -4.37 -2.63
C VAL A 221 5.16 -5.67 -2.13
N PRO A 222 4.59 -6.42 -1.16
CA PRO A 222 5.21 -7.65 -0.68
C PRO A 222 5.24 -8.77 -1.72
N LEU A 223 4.21 -8.87 -2.58
CA LEU A 223 4.19 -9.82 -3.70
C LEU A 223 5.31 -9.52 -4.71
N LEU A 224 5.49 -8.25 -5.06
CA LEU A 224 6.54 -7.82 -5.96
C LEU A 224 7.93 -7.96 -5.33
N LYS A 225 8.08 -7.73 -4.02
CA LYS A 225 9.32 -8.04 -3.29
C LYS A 225 9.67 -9.52 -3.38
N LYS A 226 8.69 -10.39 -3.17
CA LYS A 226 8.87 -11.84 -3.31
C LYS A 226 9.28 -12.22 -4.73
N TRP A 227 8.62 -11.68 -5.75
CA TRP A 227 9.03 -11.88 -7.14
C TRP A 227 10.48 -11.46 -7.39
N ASN A 228 10.84 -10.25 -6.94
CA ASN A 228 12.17 -9.68 -7.12
C ASN A 228 13.27 -10.42 -6.34
N SER A 229 12.93 -11.39 -5.48
CA SER A 229 13.94 -12.18 -4.76
C SER A 229 14.61 -13.24 -5.65
N PHE A 230 14.02 -13.59 -6.79
CA PHE A 230 14.56 -14.59 -7.73
C PHE A 230 14.49 -14.17 -9.20
N SER A 231 13.72 -13.13 -9.53
CA SER A 231 13.55 -12.61 -10.89
C SER A 231 13.52 -11.07 -10.87
N ASN A 232 13.10 -10.43 -11.96
CA ASN A 232 13.00 -8.98 -12.10
C ASN A 232 11.64 -8.57 -12.70
N ILE A 233 11.30 -7.29 -12.60
CA ILE A 233 10.02 -6.76 -13.07
C ILE A 233 9.81 -6.91 -14.59
N ILE A 234 10.89 -6.94 -15.39
CA ILE A 234 10.79 -7.03 -16.85
C ILE A 234 10.29 -8.43 -17.23
N GLU A 235 10.84 -9.47 -16.58
CA GLU A 235 10.36 -10.85 -16.72
C GLU A 235 8.90 -10.98 -16.28
N LEU A 236 8.52 -10.39 -15.14
CA LEU A 236 7.12 -10.40 -14.67
C LEU A 236 6.17 -9.81 -15.71
N ILE A 237 6.51 -8.62 -16.23
CA ILE A 237 5.74 -7.92 -17.26
C ILE A 237 5.65 -8.75 -18.55
N THR A 238 6.71 -9.46 -18.91
CA THR A 238 6.74 -10.32 -20.10
C THR A 238 5.83 -11.54 -19.92
N LEU A 239 5.78 -12.12 -18.71
CA LEU A 239 4.98 -13.30 -18.42
C LEU A 239 3.48 -12.99 -18.32
N ILE A 240 3.11 -11.91 -17.64
CA ILE A 240 1.69 -11.60 -17.38
C ILE A 240 1.07 -10.69 -18.44
N GLU A 241 1.89 -10.03 -19.26
CA GLU A 241 1.48 -9.13 -20.36
C GLU A 241 0.48 -8.05 -19.91
N PRO A 242 0.82 -7.24 -18.88
CA PRO A 242 -0.13 -6.31 -18.29
C PRO A 242 -0.43 -5.13 -19.22
N ASN A 243 -1.66 -4.62 -19.18
CA ASN A 243 -2.05 -3.39 -19.86
C ASN A 243 -1.41 -2.14 -19.22
N ASN A 244 -1.58 -0.96 -19.81
CA ASN A 244 -0.94 0.27 -19.32
C ASN A 244 -1.32 0.66 -17.88
N LYS A 245 -2.58 0.44 -17.47
CA LYS A 245 -3.04 0.75 -16.11
C LYS A 245 -2.57 -0.31 -15.09
N GLU A 246 -2.47 -1.58 -15.49
CA GLU A 246 -1.87 -2.63 -14.65
C GLU A 246 -0.37 -2.38 -14.44
N ARG A 247 0.34 -1.96 -15.50
CA ARG A 247 1.75 -1.53 -15.44
C ARG A 247 1.98 -0.36 -14.50
N LEU A 248 1.03 0.56 -14.40
CA LEU A 248 1.09 1.67 -13.45
C LEU A 248 1.20 1.15 -12.01
N PHE A 249 0.34 0.22 -11.60
CA PHE A 249 0.39 -0.33 -10.23
C PHE A 249 1.72 -1.04 -9.93
N LEU A 250 2.22 -1.81 -10.90
CA LEU A 250 3.54 -2.45 -10.77
C LEU A 250 4.67 -1.42 -10.65
N ALA A 251 4.62 -0.34 -11.44
CA ALA A 251 5.62 0.72 -11.38
C ALA A 251 5.58 1.51 -10.07
N LEU A 252 4.39 1.75 -9.51
CA LEU A 252 4.22 2.41 -8.20
C LEU A 252 4.75 1.51 -7.08
N ALA A 253 4.41 0.22 -7.07
CA ALA A 253 4.93 -0.71 -6.08
C ALA A 253 6.47 -0.86 -6.22
N GLU A 254 7.00 -0.93 -7.43
CA GLU A 254 8.44 -1.02 -7.66
C GLU A 254 9.19 0.22 -7.16
N SER A 255 8.60 1.41 -7.34
CA SER A 255 9.21 2.65 -6.84
C SER A 255 9.19 2.74 -5.31
N ILE A 256 8.21 2.10 -4.66
CA ILE A 256 8.23 1.89 -3.22
C ILE A 256 9.37 0.94 -2.80
N ILE A 257 9.67 -0.10 -3.56
CA ILE A 257 10.71 -1.09 -3.21
C ILE A 257 12.13 -0.57 -3.47
N LYS A 258 12.33 0.18 -4.55
CA LYS A 258 13.66 0.68 -4.92
C LYS A 258 14.14 1.69 -3.88
N LYS A 259 15.37 1.50 -3.38
CA LYS A 259 16.09 2.52 -2.63
C LYS A 259 16.36 3.68 -3.58
N ASN A 260 16.04 4.90 -3.14
CA ASN A 260 16.39 6.08 -3.92
C ASN A 260 17.91 6.21 -3.91
N ASN A 261 18.55 5.94 -5.05
CA ASN A 261 19.92 6.35 -5.28
C ASN A 261 19.91 7.87 -5.48
N SER A 262 19.76 8.61 -4.40
CA SER A 262 19.85 10.07 -4.36
C SER A 262 20.75 10.53 -3.21
N GLU A 263 21.83 9.79 -3.01
CA GLU A 263 23.02 10.21 -2.28
C GLU A 263 24.23 9.81 -3.14
N ASN A 264 24.57 10.65 -4.11
CA ASN A 264 25.87 10.79 -4.79
C ASN A 264 25.69 11.48 -6.15
N THR A 265 25.42 12.79 -6.11
CA THR A 265 25.86 13.78 -7.11
C THR A 265 25.80 15.14 -6.47
#